data_AF-A0A7C4NIT9-F1
#
_entry.id   AF-A0A7C4NIT9-F1
#
_cell.length_a   1.000
_cell.length_b   1.000
_cell.length_c   1.000
_cell.angle_alpha   90.00
_cell.angle_beta   90.00
_cell.angle_gamma   90.00
#
_symmetry.space_group_name_H-M   'P 1'
#
loop_
_entity.id
_entity.type
_entity.pdbx_description
1 polymer ?
#
loop_
_entity_poly.entity_id
_entity_poly.type
_entity_poly.pdbx_seq_one_letter_code
_entity_poly.pdbx_strand_id
1 'polypeptide(L)'
;MKTKKGFILYLSLILLSLLLLMSLSLSQIVVFQSKILQTIGKSVIAYYAAETGVERGLYEYFVNNQNPPFSASSPVDSAQYSVIFHSPSPNPNDPCPQDVYKEICIISTGKFLDIQRTVSANY
;
A
#
# COMPACT_ATOMS: atom_id res chain seq x y z
N MET A 1 -4.53 -53.19 -37.83
CA MET A 1 -5.29 -51.93 -37.63
C MET A 1 -5.62 -51.56 -36.17
N LYS A 2 -5.25 -52.35 -35.14
CA LYS A 2 -5.58 -52.06 -33.73
C LYS A 2 -4.67 -51.00 -33.05
N THR A 3 -3.46 -50.78 -33.56
CA THR A 3 -2.46 -49.87 -32.98
C THR A 3 -2.77 -48.38 -33.13
N LYS A 4 -3.50 -47.98 -34.19
CA LYS A 4 -3.87 -46.57 -34.42
C LYS A 4 -4.85 -46.01 -33.37
N LYS A 5 -5.78 -46.84 -32.85
CA LYS A 5 -6.76 -46.41 -31.84
C LYS A 5 -6.12 -46.09 -30.48
N GLY A 6 -5.16 -46.89 -30.05
CA GLY A 6 -4.44 -46.64 -28.78
C GLY A 6 -3.60 -45.37 -28.82
N PHE A 7 -2.96 -45.09 -29.96
CA PHE A 7 -2.16 -43.88 -30.15
C PHE A 7 -3.00 -42.59 -30.11
N ILE A 8 -4.18 -42.59 -30.73
CA ILE A 8 -5.10 -41.45 -30.70
C ILE A 8 -5.58 -41.15 -29.28
N LEU A 9 -5.86 -42.19 -28.50
CA LEU A 9 -6.28 -42.05 -27.11
C LEU A 9 -5.16 -41.49 -26.23
N TYR A 10 -3.93 -41.95 -26.41
CA TYR A 10 -2.75 -41.41 -25.71
C TYR A 10 -2.52 -39.93 -26.03
N LEU A 11 -2.60 -39.56 -27.31
CA LEU A 11 -2.44 -38.16 -27.75
C LEU A 11 -3.55 -37.26 -27.19
N SER A 12 -4.80 -37.73 -27.19
CA SER A 12 -5.91 -37.01 -26.56
C SER A 12 -5.69 -36.77 -25.08
N LEU A 13 -5.09 -37.74 -24.36
CA LEU A 13 -4.87 -37.66 -22.93
C LEU A 13 -3.76 -36.67 -22.57
N ILE A 14 -2.69 -36.63 -23.38
CA ILE A 14 -1.65 -35.60 -23.27
C ILE A 14 -2.25 -34.21 -23.50
N LEU A 15 -3.04 -34.02 -24.55
CA LEU A 15 -3.67 -32.73 -24.85
C LEU A 15 -4.61 -32.28 -23.72
N LEU A 16 -5.42 -33.19 -23.19
CA LEU A 16 -6.27 -32.92 -22.02
C LEU A 16 -5.46 -32.51 -20.79
N SER A 17 -4.34 -33.18 -20.52
CA SER A 17 -3.46 -32.84 -19.39
C SER A 17 -2.82 -31.46 -19.56
N LEU A 18 -2.44 -31.08 -20.79
CA LEU A 18 -1.87 -29.77 -21.09
C LEU A 18 -2.92 -28.66 -20.91
N LEU A 19 -4.14 -28.88 -21.39
CA LEU A 19 -5.26 -27.95 -21.20
C LEU A 19 -5.61 -27.79 -19.73
N LEU A 20 -5.60 -28.89 -18.97
CA LEU A 20 -5.84 -28.87 -17.53
C LEU A 20 -4.79 -28.01 -16.80
N LEU A 21 -3.51 -28.21 -17.11
CA LEU A 21 -2.40 -27.43 -16.54
C LEU A 21 -2.54 -25.93 -16.82
N MET A 22 -2.90 -25.56 -18.05
CA MET A 22 -3.13 -24.16 -18.41
C MET A 22 -4.30 -23.56 -17.61
N SER A 23 -5.41 -24.29 -17.50
CA SER A 23 -6.60 -23.84 -16.77
C SER A 23 -6.35 -23.66 -15.27
N LEU A 24 -5.60 -24.57 -14.63
CA LEU A 24 -5.21 -24.45 -13.22
C LEU A 24 -4.31 -23.24 -12.99
N SER A 25 -3.33 -23.04 -13.87
CA SER A 25 -2.40 -21.92 -13.78
C SER A 25 -3.13 -20.58 -13.85
N LEU A 26 -4.07 -20.43 -14.78
CA LEU A 26 -4.90 -19.23 -14.89
C LEU A 26 -5.79 -19.02 -13.66
N SER A 27 -6.36 -20.09 -13.12
CA SER A 27 -7.23 -20.03 -11.93
C SER A 27 -6.47 -19.49 -10.70
N GLN A 28 -5.22 -19.91 -10.53
CA GLN A 28 -4.36 -19.41 -9.44
C GLN A 28 -4.10 -17.91 -9.56
N ILE A 29 -3.85 -17.42 -10.78
CA ILE A 29 -3.61 -15.99 -11.03
C ILE A 29 -4.83 -15.16 -10.64
N VAL A 30 -6.04 -15.58 -11.01
CA VAL A 30 -7.28 -14.85 -10.70
C VAL A 30 -7.52 -14.77 -9.20
N VAL A 31 -7.32 -15.87 -8.47
CA VAL A 31 -7.48 -15.91 -7.01
C VAL A 31 -6.46 -15.00 -6.33
N PHE A 32 -5.21 -15.00 -6.80
CA PHE A 32 -4.16 -14.16 -6.25
C PHE A 32 -4.42 -12.67 -6.50
N GLN A 33 -4.80 -12.29 -7.73
CA GLN A 33 -5.12 -10.90 -8.07
C GLN A 33 -6.33 -10.38 -7.28
N SER A 34 -7.34 -11.22 -7.02
CA SER A 34 -8.50 -10.84 -6.23
C SER A 34 -8.12 -10.44 -4.79
N LYS A 35 -7.15 -11.14 -4.19
CA LYS A 35 -6.64 -10.80 -2.84
C LYS A 35 -5.86 -9.48 -2.85
N ILE A 36 -5.07 -9.24 -3.90
CA ILE A 36 -4.32 -7.98 -4.06
C ILE A 36 -5.26 -6.78 -4.18
N LEU A 37 -6.34 -6.90 -4.97
CA LEU A 37 -7.30 -5.81 -5.13
C LEU A 37 -7.95 -5.41 -3.80
N GLN A 38 -8.25 -6.38 -2.94
CA GLN A 38 -8.78 -6.09 -1.60
C GLN A 38 -7.78 -5.35 -0.71
N THR A 39 -6.49 -5.70 -0.76
CA THR A 39 -5.46 -4.98 0.02
C THR A 39 -5.14 -3.61 -0.55
N ILE A 40 -5.27 -3.40 -1.87
CA ILE A 40 -5.13 -2.07 -2.48
C ILE A 40 -6.21 -1.12 -1.96
N GLY A 41 -7.47 -1.55 -1.89
CA GLY A 41 -8.55 -0.71 -1.34
C GLY A 41 -8.26 -0.23 0.09
N LYS A 42 -7.84 -1.16 0.97
CA LYS A 42 -7.42 -0.85 2.35
C LYS A 42 -6.21 0.09 2.40
N SER A 43 -5.27 -0.09 1.48
CA SER A 43 -4.09 0.74 1.35
C SER A 43 -4.40 2.18 0.97
N VAL A 44 -5.41 2.39 0.11
CA VAL A 44 -5.83 3.74 -0.30
C VAL A 44 -6.42 4.48 0.89
N ILE A 45 -7.24 3.81 1.72
CA ILE A 45 -7.80 4.41 2.94
C ILE A 45 -6.68 4.79 3.93
N ALA A 46 -5.71 3.89 4.15
CA ALA A 46 -4.54 4.19 4.99
C ALA A 46 -3.72 5.38 4.44
N TYR A 47 -3.61 5.50 3.11
CA TYR A 47 -2.92 6.62 2.47
C TYR A 47 -3.66 7.94 2.68
N TYR A 48 -4.98 7.98 2.44
CA TYR A 48 -5.77 9.19 2.70
C TYR A 48 -5.75 9.61 4.17
N ALA A 49 -5.74 8.65 5.11
CA ALA A 49 -5.56 8.95 6.52
C ALA A 49 -4.19 9.61 6.78
N ALA A 50 -3.12 9.13 6.14
CA ALA A 50 -1.80 9.73 6.24
C ALA A 50 -1.79 11.16 5.69
N GLU A 51 -2.35 11.41 4.50
CA GLU A 51 -2.43 12.76 3.91
C GLU A 51 -3.23 13.72 4.79
N THR A 52 -4.37 13.28 5.30
CA THR A 52 -5.18 14.08 6.25
C THR A 52 -4.35 14.46 7.49
N GLY A 53 -3.52 13.55 7.99
CA GLY A 53 -2.59 13.84 9.08
C GLY A 53 -1.54 14.89 8.72
N VAL A 54 -1.01 14.90 7.49
CA VAL A 54 -0.10 15.96 7.02
C VAL A 54 -0.80 17.31 6.99
N GLU A 55 -1.99 17.39 6.38
CA GLU A 55 -2.77 18.63 6.30
C GLU A 55 -3.11 19.17 7.69
N ARG A 56 -3.54 18.28 8.61
CA ARG A 56 -3.78 18.65 9.99
C ARG A 56 -2.50 19.13 10.67
N GLY A 57 -1.37 18.48 10.40
CA GLY A 57 -0.06 18.86 10.93
C GLY A 57 0.32 20.28 10.55
N LEU A 58 0.16 20.61 9.26
CA LEU A 58 0.38 21.95 8.74
C LEU A 58 -0.58 22.96 9.38
N TYR A 59 -1.86 22.61 9.50
CA TYR A 59 -2.85 23.50 10.13
C TYR A 59 -2.49 23.81 11.58
N GLU A 60 -2.16 22.80 12.39
CA GLU A 60 -1.78 23.00 13.79
C GLU A 60 -0.49 23.83 13.92
N TYR A 61 0.48 23.61 13.02
CA TYR A 61 1.73 24.35 13.02
C TYR A 61 1.54 25.83 12.64
N PHE A 62 0.86 26.12 11.53
CA PHE A 62 0.74 27.49 11.01
C PHE A 62 -0.36 28.31 11.67
N VAL A 63 -1.47 27.69 12.08
CA VAL A 63 -2.65 28.41 12.61
C VAL A 63 -2.63 28.42 14.13
N ASN A 64 -2.40 27.27 14.75
CA ASN A 64 -2.50 27.12 16.20
C ASN A 64 -1.15 27.27 16.92
N ASN A 65 -0.03 27.40 16.18
CA ASN A 65 1.33 27.39 16.71
C ASN A 65 1.60 26.19 17.63
N GLN A 66 1.03 25.03 17.30
CA GLN A 66 1.24 23.79 18.05
C GLN A 66 2.22 22.87 17.31
N ASN A 67 3.20 22.38 18.06
CA ASN A 67 4.19 21.44 17.55
C ASN A 67 3.77 20.01 17.93
N PRO A 68 3.69 19.08 16.97
CA PRO A 68 3.35 17.68 17.24
C PRO A 68 4.44 16.94 18.04
N PRO A 69 4.14 15.76 18.60
CA PRO A 69 3.29 14.72 18.01
C PRO A 69 1.80 14.79 18.39
N PHE A 70 0.94 14.40 17.45
CA PHE A 70 -0.46 14.10 17.73
C PHE A 70 -0.94 12.93 16.89
N SER A 71 -1.91 12.20 17.43
CA SER A 71 -2.58 11.11 16.74
C SER A 71 -4.07 11.35 16.81
N ALA A 72 -4.77 11.14 15.70
CA ALA A 72 -6.21 11.18 15.69
C ALA A 72 -6.77 10.01 14.88
N SER A 73 -8.03 9.73 15.12
CA SER A 73 -8.76 8.66 14.46
C SER A 73 -10.03 9.22 13.85
N SER A 74 -10.35 8.79 12.64
CA SER A 74 -11.60 9.12 11.99
C SER A 74 -12.76 8.38 12.68
N PRO A 75 -13.84 9.07 13.10
CA PRO A 75 -15.03 8.42 13.65
C PRO A 75 -15.74 7.49 12.67
N VAL A 76 -15.51 7.67 11.37
CA VAL A 76 -16.35 7.08 10.32
C VAL A 76 -15.85 5.71 9.85
N ASP A 77 -14.54 5.44 9.94
CA ASP A 77 -13.97 4.24 9.31
C ASP A 77 -12.85 3.58 10.12
N SER A 78 -12.69 3.89 11.41
CA SER A 78 -11.58 3.38 12.26
C SER A 78 -10.16 3.65 11.73
N ALA A 79 -10.02 4.43 10.64
CA ALA A 79 -8.75 4.86 10.10
C ALA A 79 -8.08 5.80 11.10
N GLN A 80 -6.80 5.57 11.35
CA GLN A 80 -6.01 6.33 12.32
C GLN A 80 -4.84 6.98 11.59
N TYR A 81 -4.40 8.12 12.08
CA TYR A 81 -3.14 8.70 11.65
C TYR A 81 -2.33 9.17 12.86
N SER A 82 -1.01 9.16 12.70
CA SER A 82 -0.04 9.63 13.67
C SER A 82 0.92 10.57 12.96
N VAL A 83 1.06 11.79 13.48
CA VAL A 83 1.89 12.85 12.90
C VAL A 83 3.08 13.11 13.79
N ILE A 84 4.27 13.12 13.19
CA ILE A 84 5.54 13.37 13.87
C ILE A 84 6.28 14.46 13.09
N PHE A 85 6.81 15.44 13.83
CA PHE A 85 7.63 16.50 13.27
C PHE A 85 9.09 16.16 13.50
N HIS A 86 9.89 16.34 12.46
CA HIS A 86 11.34 16.25 12.57
C HIS A 86 11.94 17.62 12.30
N SER A 87 12.88 18.02 13.14
CA SER A 87 13.76 19.14 12.83
C SER A 87 14.61 18.78 11.61
N PRO A 88 14.83 19.71 10.67
CA PRO A 88 15.66 19.45 9.51
C PRO A 88 17.09 19.08 9.97
N SER A 89 17.60 17.94 9.49
CA SER A 89 18.93 17.42 9.86
C SER A 89 19.95 17.61 8.74
N PRO A 90 21.21 17.99 9.03
CA PRO A 90 22.23 18.19 8.01
C PRO A 90 22.66 16.90 7.31
N ASN A 91 22.21 15.74 7.81
CA ASN A 91 22.49 14.45 7.21
C ASN A 91 21.56 14.19 6.00
N PRO A 92 22.10 14.00 4.79
CA PRO A 92 21.29 13.71 3.59
C PRO A 92 20.57 12.36 3.65
N ASN A 93 20.93 11.48 4.59
CA ASN A 93 20.31 10.16 4.77
C ASN A 93 19.18 10.15 5.81
N ASP A 94 18.94 11.26 6.49
CA ASP A 94 17.83 11.35 7.42
C ASP A 94 16.51 11.48 6.64
N PRO A 95 15.37 11.04 7.21
CA PRO A 95 14.07 11.15 6.55
C PRO A 95 13.69 12.61 6.20
N CYS A 96 14.42 13.57 6.78
CA CYS A 96 14.26 15.00 6.64
C CYS A 96 15.63 15.68 6.46
N PRO A 97 16.22 15.62 5.25
CA PRO A 97 17.49 16.29 4.98
C PRO A 97 17.31 17.82 5.00
N GLN A 98 18.30 18.57 5.50
CA GLN A 98 18.33 20.03 5.45
C GLN A 98 18.40 20.51 4.01
N ASP A 99 17.30 21.08 3.53
CA ASP A 99 17.27 21.90 2.32
C ASP A 99 17.22 23.37 2.75
N VAL A 100 18.01 24.24 2.13
CA VAL A 100 18.12 25.69 2.45
C VAL A 100 16.78 26.43 2.39
N TYR A 101 15.77 25.84 1.75
CA TYR A 101 14.45 26.43 1.53
C TYR A 101 13.31 25.72 2.29
N LYS A 102 13.60 24.71 3.11
CA LYS A 102 12.57 23.94 3.82
C LYS A 102 12.73 24.08 5.33
N GLU A 103 11.70 24.60 5.96
CA GLU A 103 11.67 24.94 7.38
C GLU A 103 11.13 23.78 8.22
N ILE A 104 10.27 22.92 7.65
CA ILE A 104 9.60 21.84 8.38
C ILE A 104 9.50 20.54 7.59
N CYS A 105 9.70 19.43 8.30
CA CYS A 105 9.45 18.08 7.78
C CYS A 105 8.38 17.40 8.61
N ILE A 106 7.27 17.06 7.96
CA ILE A 106 6.12 16.42 8.57
C ILE A 106 6.04 15.00 8.06
N ILE A 107 6.04 14.04 8.98
CA ILE A 107 5.86 12.63 8.68
C ILE A 107 4.52 12.21 9.27
N SER A 108 3.59 11.82 8.41
CA SER A 108 2.30 11.29 8.82
C SER A 108 2.20 9.82 8.45
N THR A 109 1.76 9.02 9.40
CA THR A 109 1.55 7.58 9.23
C THR A 109 0.07 7.28 9.39
N GLY A 110 -0.58 6.88 8.31
CA GLY A 110 -1.96 6.42 8.29
C GLY A 110 -2.05 4.91 8.44
N LYS A 111 -3.02 4.45 9.23
CA LYS A 111 -3.28 3.04 9.52
C LYS A 111 -4.75 2.75 9.31
N PHE A 112 -5.03 1.67 8.60
CA PHE A 112 -6.37 1.13 8.42
C PHE A 112 -6.30 -0.40 8.48
N LEU A 113 -6.96 -0.99 9.48
CA LEU A 113 -6.86 -2.43 9.80
C LEU A 113 -5.38 -2.84 9.95
N ASP A 114 -4.92 -3.80 9.13
CA ASP A 114 -3.55 -4.33 9.11
C ASP A 114 -2.63 -3.61 8.11
N ILE A 115 -3.11 -2.58 7.41
CA ILE A 115 -2.32 -1.84 6.41
C ILE A 115 -1.91 -0.48 6.97
N GLN A 116 -0.63 -0.17 6.81
CA GLN A 116 -0.03 1.10 7.19
C GLN A 116 0.65 1.75 5.99
N ARG A 117 0.49 3.06 5.85
CA ARG A 117 1.15 3.89 4.85
C ARG A 117 1.72 5.12 5.52
N THR A 118 2.91 5.52 5.11
CA THR A 118 3.59 6.71 5.62
C THR A 118 3.81 7.68 4.48
N VAL A 119 3.52 8.95 4.74
CA VAL A 119 3.69 10.07 3.82
C VAL A 119 4.56 11.10 4.52
N SER A 120 5.60 11.55 3.85
CA SER A 120 6.42 12.68 4.28
C SER A 120 6.16 13.87 3.37
N ALA A 121 6.07 15.05 3.98
CA ALA A 121 5.97 16.31 3.26
C ALA A 121 6.97 17.29 3.86
N ASN A 122 7.77 17.89 2.99
CA ASN A 122 8.84 18.81 3.37
C ASN A 122 8.47 20.18 2.79
N TYR A 123 8.30 21.18 3.65
CA TYR A 123 7.90 22.54 3.31
C TYR A 123 8.97 23.53 3.71
#